data_AF-A0A0E2HDT6-F1
#
_entry.id   AF-A0A0E2HDT6-F1
#
_cell.length_a   1.000
_cell.length_b   1.000
_cell.length_c   1.000
_cell.angle_alpha   90.00
_cell.angle_beta   90.00
_cell.angle_gamma   90.00
#
_symmetry.space_group_name_H-M   'P 1'
#
loop_
_entity.id
_entity.type
_entity.pdbx_description
1 polymer ?
#
loop_
_entity_poly.entity_id
_entity_poly.type
_entity_poly.pdbx_seq_one_letter_code
_entity_poly.pdbx_strand_id
1 'polypeptide(L)'
;MHNLLLYSVLIFYVIILFLLLFMKRYSFRSINMIPFHTINSYLLDDDIIRHSFSFINIAGNIVLFIPLGGYITLFNHDKRLYKNLLFVIIFSVIVEIIQYAFRVGVSDIDDVILNGLGGLIGILIYKGLLLILKDKRKVRHTVAVFAPIVAIVFFVTLFIFNA
;
A
#
# COMPACT_ATOMS: atom_id res chain seq x y z
N MET A 1 5.06 -25.75 -5.78
CA MET A 1 4.35 -24.83 -6.70
C MET A 1 3.86 -23.56 -6.00
N HIS A 2 3.05 -23.65 -4.93
CA HIS A 2 2.48 -22.47 -4.23
C HIS A 2 3.50 -21.41 -3.79
N ASN A 3 4.69 -21.80 -3.35
CA ASN A 3 5.73 -20.85 -2.93
C ASN A 3 6.27 -20.03 -4.11
N LEU A 4 6.55 -20.69 -5.24
CA LEU A 4 7.08 -20.02 -6.43
C LEU A 4 6.11 -18.95 -6.92
N LEU A 5 4.83 -19.29 -7.02
CA LEU A 5 3.78 -18.38 -7.45
C LEU A 5 3.61 -17.21 -6.47
N LEU A 6 3.67 -17.47 -5.17
CA LEU A 6 3.54 -16.42 -4.16
C LEU A 6 4.71 -15.42 -4.23
N TYR A 7 5.94 -15.91 -4.42
CA TYR A 7 7.11 -15.06 -4.62
C TYR A 7 7.08 -14.30 -5.96
N SER A 8 6.61 -14.92 -7.04
CA SER A 8 6.51 -14.22 -8.33
C SER A 8 5.51 -13.08 -8.28
N VAL A 9 4.34 -13.28 -7.65
CA VAL A 9 3.35 -12.22 -7.45
C VAL A 9 3.90 -11.14 -6.51
N LEU A 10 4.63 -11.50 -5.45
CA LEU A 10 5.27 -10.52 -4.58
C LEU A 10 6.28 -9.65 -5.35
N ILE A 11 7.14 -10.26 -6.18
CA ILE A 11 8.13 -9.51 -6.98
C ILE A 11 7.41 -8.55 -7.93
N PHE A 12 6.39 -9.03 -8.64
CA PHE A 12 5.59 -8.20 -9.53
C PHE A 12 4.91 -7.04 -8.79
N TYR A 13 4.33 -7.33 -7.62
CA TYR A 13 3.74 -6.32 -6.75
C TYR A 13 4.77 -5.28 -6.28
N VAL A 14 5.97 -5.71 -5.85
CA VAL A 14 7.03 -4.79 -5.42
C VAL A 14 7.50 -3.89 -6.57
N ILE A 15 7.58 -4.42 -7.80
CA ILE A 15 7.91 -3.62 -8.99
C ILE A 15 6.82 -2.57 -9.23
N ILE A 16 5.53 -2.95 -9.21
CA ILE A 16 4.42 -2.00 -9.36
C ILE A 16 4.42 -0.97 -8.24
N LEU A 17 4.58 -1.39 -6.99
CA LEU A 17 4.66 -0.53 -5.82
C LEU A 17 5.76 0.53 -6.00
N PHE A 18 6.95 0.11 -6.42
CA PHE A 18 8.05 1.02 -6.72
C PHE A 18 7.69 2.00 -7.85
N LEU A 19 7.18 1.50 -8.98
CA LEU A 19 6.80 2.37 -10.11
C LEU A 19 5.77 3.42 -9.69
N LEU A 20 4.73 3.03 -8.95
CA LEU A 20 3.67 3.95 -8.53
C LEU A 20 4.12 4.98 -7.50
N LEU A 21 5.02 4.59 -6.59
CA LEU A 21 5.53 5.51 -5.57
C LEU A 21 6.49 6.54 -6.18
N PHE A 22 7.35 6.13 -7.12
CA PHE A 22 8.46 6.96 -7.60
C PHE A 22 8.22 7.62 -8.96
N MET A 23 7.19 7.22 -9.72
CA MET A 23 6.84 7.87 -10.99
C MET A 23 5.77 8.97 -10.87
N LYS A 24 5.33 9.32 -9.65
CA LYS A 24 4.46 10.49 -9.44
C LYS A 24 5.19 11.75 -9.93
N ARG A 25 4.67 12.40 -10.97
CA ARG A 25 5.29 13.61 -11.56
C ARG A 25 4.99 14.85 -10.72
N TYR A 26 5.81 15.11 -9.71
CA TYR A 26 5.81 16.40 -9.03
C TYR A 26 6.94 17.27 -9.56
N SER A 27 6.58 18.44 -10.13
CA SER A 27 7.54 19.38 -10.70
C SER A 27 8.30 20.20 -9.64
N PHE A 28 7.94 20.08 -8.36
CA PHE A 28 8.50 20.88 -7.27
C PHE A 28 8.73 20.02 -6.01
N ARG A 29 9.80 20.37 -5.28
CA ARG A 29 10.10 19.79 -3.96
C ARG A 29 9.25 20.50 -2.91
N SER A 30 8.34 19.78 -2.27
CA SER A 30 7.65 20.25 -1.06
C SER A 30 7.66 19.16 0.01
N ILE A 31 7.53 19.59 1.26
CA ILE A 31 7.34 18.71 2.41
C ILE A 31 6.09 19.18 3.14
N ASN A 32 5.15 18.28 3.36
CA ASN A 32 4.09 18.47 4.33
C ASN A 32 4.36 17.61 5.57
N MET A 33 4.66 18.27 6.69
CA MET A 33 4.81 17.60 7.99
C MET A 33 3.58 17.82 8.90
N ILE A 34 2.56 18.55 8.44
CA ILE A 34 1.36 18.82 9.22
C ILE A 34 0.37 17.68 9.00
N PRO A 35 0.09 16.85 10.02
CA PRO A 35 -0.86 15.75 9.87
C PRO A 35 -2.25 16.26 9.53
N PHE A 36 -2.92 15.52 8.66
CA PHE A 36 -4.23 15.76 8.08
C PHE A 36 -4.33 17.03 7.24
N HIS A 37 -3.23 17.74 6.96
CA HIS A 37 -3.29 18.96 6.15
C HIS A 37 -3.71 18.66 4.71
N THR A 38 -3.09 17.67 4.09
CA THR A 38 -3.39 17.27 2.71
C THR A 38 -4.71 16.52 2.63
N ILE A 39 -5.03 15.69 3.62
CA ILE A 39 -6.35 15.04 3.71
C ILE A 39 -7.47 16.08 3.82
N ASN A 40 -7.31 17.09 4.68
CA ASN A 40 -8.32 18.14 4.83
C ASN A 40 -8.43 19.01 3.59
N SER A 41 -7.32 19.36 2.93
CA SER A 41 -7.37 20.13 1.68
C SER A 41 -8.11 19.38 0.59
N TYR A 42 -7.94 18.05 0.52
CA TYR A 42 -8.66 17.18 -0.39
C TYR A 42 -10.16 17.09 -0.09
N LEU A 43 -10.56 17.06 1.19
CA LEU A 43 -11.95 16.97 1.59
C LEU A 43 -12.73 18.28 1.42
N LEU A 44 -12.04 19.42 1.49
CA LEU A 44 -12.63 20.76 1.43
C LEU A 44 -12.56 21.41 0.04
N ASP A 45 -12.02 20.70 -0.96
CA ASP A 45 -11.93 21.21 -2.34
C ASP A 45 -13.32 21.11 -3.01
N ASP A 46 -13.91 22.26 -3.35
CA ASP A 46 -15.26 22.36 -3.93
C ASP A 46 -15.30 22.04 -5.44
N ASP A 47 -14.13 21.94 -6.08
CA ASP A 47 -14.03 21.54 -7.49
C ASP A 47 -14.17 20.03 -7.64
N ILE A 48 -15.27 19.58 -8.27
CA ILE A 48 -15.64 18.17 -8.44
C ILE A 48 -14.53 17.35 -9.13
N ILE A 49 -13.82 17.94 -10.10
CA ILE A 49 -12.77 17.24 -10.85
C ILE A 49 -11.56 17.05 -9.92
N ARG A 50 -11.14 18.12 -9.24
CA ARG A 50 -10.01 18.06 -8.30
C ARG A 50 -10.30 17.17 -7.10
N HIS A 51 -11.52 17.22 -6.57
CA HIS A 51 -11.98 16.38 -5.48
C HIS A 51 -11.90 14.90 -5.85
N SER A 52 -12.27 14.53 -7.07
CA SER A 52 -12.18 13.16 -7.58
C SER A 52 -10.73 12.66 -7.69
N PHE A 53 -9.82 13.49 -8.21
CA PHE A 53 -8.38 13.15 -8.26
C PHE A 53 -7.77 13.01 -6.86
N SER A 54 -8.14 13.90 -5.94
CA SER A 54 -7.73 13.88 -4.54
C SER A 54 -8.18 12.61 -3.82
N PHE A 55 -9.44 12.20 -4.01
CA PHE A 55 -9.97 10.95 -3.46
C PHE A 55 -9.20 9.73 -3.99
N ILE A 56 -8.90 9.69 -5.29
CA ILE A 56 -8.10 8.60 -5.90
C ILE A 56 -6.71 8.54 -5.29
N ASN A 57 -6.06 9.67 -4.98
CA ASN A 57 -4.77 9.68 -4.32
C ASN A 57 -4.84 9.10 -2.89
N ILE A 58 -5.82 9.52 -2.09
CA ILE A 58 -6.04 8.99 -0.74
C ILE A 58 -6.28 7.47 -0.80
N ALA A 59 -7.24 7.04 -1.62
CA ALA A 59 -7.61 5.65 -1.77
C ALA A 59 -6.44 4.82 -2.34
N GLY A 60 -5.69 5.38 -3.29
CA GLY A 60 -4.53 4.75 -3.91
C GLY A 60 -3.46 4.40 -2.88
N ASN A 61 -3.09 5.34 -2.01
CA ASN A 61 -2.10 5.11 -0.95
C ASN A 61 -2.56 4.00 0.02
N ILE A 62 -3.83 4.00 0.45
CA ILE A 62 -4.40 2.93 1.29
C ILE A 62 -4.34 1.58 0.56
N VAL A 63 -4.96 1.48 -0.62
CA VAL A 63 -5.13 0.21 -1.35
C VAL A 63 -3.77 -0.39 -1.71
N LEU A 64 -2.82 0.45 -2.11
CA LEU A 64 -1.47 0.03 -2.48
C LEU A 64 -0.72 -0.66 -1.35
N PHE A 65 -0.98 -0.29 -0.08
CA PHE A 65 -0.33 -0.87 1.09
C PHE A 65 -1.06 -2.07 1.71
N ILE A 66 -2.30 -2.37 1.28
CA ILE A 66 -3.04 -3.56 1.75
C ILE A 66 -2.25 -4.86 1.46
N PRO A 67 -1.76 -5.13 0.23
CA PRO A 67 -0.98 -6.32 -0.04
C PRO A 67 0.31 -6.36 0.79
N LEU A 68 0.99 -5.23 0.99
CA LEU A 68 2.20 -5.16 1.81
C LEU A 68 1.94 -5.64 3.25
N GLY A 69 0.90 -5.12 3.90
CA GLY A 69 0.53 -5.55 5.25
C GLY A 69 0.22 -7.05 5.35
N GLY A 70 -0.48 -7.58 4.34
CA GLY A 70 -0.76 -9.01 4.22
C GLY A 70 0.51 -9.84 4.04
N TYR A 71 1.40 -9.45 3.14
CA TYR A 71 2.67 -10.15 2.87
C TYR A 71 3.63 -10.09 4.06
N ILE A 72 3.80 -8.92 4.70
CA ILE A 72 4.61 -8.78 5.92
C ILE A 72 4.08 -9.76 6.98
N THR A 73 2.78 -9.77 7.22
CA THR A 73 2.19 -10.68 8.22
C THR A 73 2.31 -12.14 7.80
N LEU A 74 2.25 -12.47 6.51
CA LEU A 74 2.41 -13.82 5.99
C LEU A 74 3.83 -14.35 6.20
N PHE A 75 4.85 -13.54 5.91
CA PHE A 75 6.26 -13.97 5.96
C PHE A 75 6.92 -13.79 7.32
N ASN A 76 6.47 -12.83 8.14
CA ASN A 76 7.08 -12.60 9.44
C ASN A 76 6.77 -13.77 10.40
N HIS A 77 7.74 -14.23 11.18
CA HIS A 77 7.50 -15.30 12.16
C HIS A 77 6.60 -14.78 13.29
N ASP A 78 6.79 -13.53 13.71
CA ASP A 78 5.97 -12.88 14.72
C ASP A 78 4.70 -12.28 14.09
N LYS A 79 3.55 -12.85 14.45
CA LYS A 79 2.24 -12.44 13.93
C LYS A 79 1.56 -11.36 14.79
N ARG A 80 2.26 -10.74 15.75
CA ARG A 80 1.72 -9.64 16.57
C ARG A 80 1.35 -8.44 15.69
N LEU A 81 0.19 -7.85 15.93
CA LEU A 81 -0.35 -6.77 15.10
C LEU A 81 0.59 -5.55 15.11
N TYR A 82 0.96 -5.08 16.30
CA TYR A 82 1.77 -3.87 16.47
C TYR A 82 3.16 -3.98 15.82
N LYS A 83 3.78 -5.18 15.82
CA LYS A 83 5.09 -5.38 15.16
C LYS A 83 4.98 -5.31 13.65
N ASN A 84 3.98 -5.98 13.07
CA ASN A 84 3.78 -5.95 11.62
C ASN A 84 3.36 -4.56 11.15
N LEU A 85 2.53 -3.85 11.94
CA LEU A 85 2.16 -2.47 11.65
C LEU A 85 3.38 -1.54 11.75
N LEU A 86 4.25 -1.73 12.73
CA LEU A 86 5.50 -0.98 12.84
C LEU A 86 6.39 -1.17 11.61
N PHE A 87 6.51 -2.39 11.08
CA PHE A 87 7.24 -2.64 9.83
C PHE A 87 6.63 -1.89 8.64
N VAL A 88 5.30 -1.87 8.52
CA VAL A 88 4.60 -1.10 7.47
C VAL A 88 4.92 0.40 7.61
N ILE A 89 4.79 0.96 8.81
CA ILE A 89 5.02 2.39 9.06
C ILE A 89 6.48 2.76 8.77
N ILE A 90 7.45 1.97 9.27
CA ILE A 90 8.88 2.19 8.99
C ILE A 90 9.15 2.14 7.48
N PHE A 91 8.58 1.16 6.78
CA PHE A 91 8.73 1.07 5.33
C PHE A 91 8.16 2.31 4.62
N SER A 92 6.97 2.77 5.02
CA SER A 92 6.39 3.99 4.45
C SER A 92 7.24 5.23 4.73
N VAL A 93 7.79 5.38 5.93
CA VAL A 93 8.70 6.50 6.25
C VAL A 93 9.97 6.44 5.40
N ILE A 94 10.52 5.24 5.17
CA ILE A 94 11.68 5.08 4.28
C ILE A 94 11.33 5.50 2.85
N VAL A 95 10.15 5.13 2.34
CA VAL A 95 9.67 5.55 1.02
C VAL A 95 9.62 7.08 0.91
N GLU A 96 9.01 7.76 1.89
CA GLU A 96 8.93 9.23 1.94
C GLU A 96 10.32 9.89 1.96
N ILE A 97 11.23 9.35 2.77
CA ILE A 97 12.62 9.84 2.85
C ILE A 97 13.32 9.70 1.49
N ILE A 98 13.15 8.57 0.80
CA ILE A 98 13.73 8.34 -0.53
C ILE A 98 13.11 9.31 -1.54
N GLN A 99 11.79 9.48 -1.55
CA GLN A 99 11.12 10.41 -2.46
C GLN A 99 11.63 11.84 -2.29
N TYR A 100 11.80 12.27 -1.03
CA TYR A 100 12.37 13.57 -0.71
C TYR A 100 13.85 13.71 -1.11
N ALA A 101 14.67 12.68 -0.83
CA ALA A 101 16.11 12.69 -1.09
C ALA A 101 16.42 12.71 -2.60
N PHE A 102 15.69 11.92 -3.39
CA PHE A 102 15.89 11.81 -4.83
C PHE A 102 15.09 12.83 -5.65
N ARG A 103 14.32 13.71 -5.00
CA ARG A 103 13.49 14.76 -5.64
C ARG A 103 12.51 14.20 -6.67
N VAL A 104 11.99 13.01 -6.38
CA VAL A 104 11.06 12.28 -7.25
C VAL A 104 9.61 12.44 -6.80
N GLY A 105 9.35 13.13 -5.69
CA GLY A 105 8.00 13.38 -5.20
C GLY A 105 7.91 14.46 -4.11
N VAL A 106 6.68 14.70 -3.67
CA VAL A 106 6.34 15.48 -2.47
C VAL A 106 6.37 14.52 -1.28
N SER A 107 7.06 14.90 -0.22
CA SER A 107 6.99 14.10 1.01
C SER A 107 5.83 14.56 1.88
N ASP A 108 4.97 13.64 2.28
CA ASP A 108 3.73 13.94 3.00
C ASP A 108 3.52 12.98 4.18
N ILE A 109 3.36 13.54 5.37
CA ILE A 109 3.04 12.75 6.56
C ILE A 109 1.67 12.05 6.44
N ASP A 110 0.76 12.62 5.65
CA ASP A 110 -0.55 12.01 5.39
C ASP A 110 -0.41 10.71 4.60
N ASP A 111 0.55 10.64 3.68
CA ASP A 111 0.83 9.41 2.93
C ASP A 111 1.30 8.30 3.87
N VAL A 112 2.13 8.60 4.89
CA VAL A 112 2.51 7.62 5.92
C VAL A 112 1.31 7.12 6.72
N ILE A 113 0.38 8.01 7.06
CA ILE A 113 -0.84 7.66 7.79
C ILE A 113 -1.72 6.74 6.94
N LEU A 114 -1.97 7.10 5.68
CA LEU A 114 -2.78 6.35 4.74
C LEU A 114 -2.18 4.98 4.41
N ASN A 115 -0.87 4.92 4.19
CA ASN A 115 -0.13 3.68 3.99
C ASN A 115 -0.17 2.78 5.23
N GLY A 116 -0.10 3.38 6.42
CA GLY A 116 -0.29 2.70 7.70
C GLY A 116 -1.68 2.07 7.83
N LEU A 117 -2.74 2.80 7.45
CA LEU A 117 -4.12 2.29 7.41
C LEU A 117 -4.26 1.14 6.40
N GLY A 118 -3.69 1.28 5.20
CA GLY A 118 -3.65 0.23 4.20
C GLY A 118 -2.99 -1.04 4.72
N GLY A 119 -1.79 -0.91 5.30
CA GLY A 119 -1.09 -2.06 5.88
C GLY A 119 -1.83 -2.67 7.07
N LEU A 120 -2.50 -1.87 7.91
CA LEU A 120 -3.36 -2.37 8.98
C LEU A 120 -4.48 -3.26 8.42
N ILE A 121 -5.19 -2.79 7.38
CA ILE A 121 -6.23 -3.58 6.70
C ILE A 121 -5.65 -4.91 6.19
N GLY A 122 -4.49 -4.87 5.52
CA GLY A 122 -3.79 -6.08 5.06
C GLY A 122 -3.44 -7.07 6.17
N ILE A 123 -2.93 -6.57 7.30
CA ILE A 123 -2.62 -7.37 8.49
C ILE A 123 -3.90 -8.02 9.05
N LEU A 124 -5.00 -7.26 9.12
CA LEU A 124 -6.28 -7.74 9.62
C LEU A 124 -6.90 -8.79 8.70
N ILE A 125 -6.81 -8.63 7.37
CA ILE A 125 -7.24 -9.65 6.40
C ILE A 125 -6.50 -10.96 6.63
N TYR A 126 -5.16 -10.92 6.75
CA TYR A 126 -4.37 -12.12 7.02
C TYR A 126 -4.78 -12.78 8.36
N LYS A 127 -4.96 -11.99 9.41
CA LYS A 127 -5.38 -12.49 10.72
C LYS A 127 -6.78 -13.10 10.67
N GLY A 128 -7.72 -12.47 9.97
CA GLY A 128 -9.06 -13.00 9.73
C GLY A 128 -9.02 -14.36 9.03
N LEU A 129 -8.23 -14.49 7.97
CA LEU A 129 -8.00 -15.78 7.30
C LEU A 129 -7.42 -16.82 8.25
N LEU A 130 -6.47 -16.44 9.11
CA LEU A 130 -5.89 -17.35 10.10
C LEU A 130 -6.90 -17.77 11.16
N LEU A 131 -7.82 -16.89 11.57
CA LEU A 131 -8.89 -17.22 12.51
C LEU A 131 -9.90 -18.20 11.89
N ILE A 132 -10.25 -18.02 10.62
CA ILE A 132 -11.21 -18.86 9.89
C ILE A 132 -10.61 -20.23 9.56
N LEU A 133 -9.41 -20.25 8.97
CA LEU A 133 -8.78 -21.48 8.47
C LEU A 133 -8.02 -22.24 9.54
N LYS A 134 -7.66 -21.59 10.65
CA LYS A 134 -6.92 -22.12 11.82
C LYS A 134 -5.59 -22.80 11.50
N ASP A 135 -5.09 -22.68 10.28
CA ASP A 135 -3.88 -23.33 9.79
C ASP A 135 -3.08 -22.37 8.89
N LYS A 136 -1.83 -22.10 9.27
CA LYS A 136 -0.93 -21.20 8.53
C LYS A 136 -0.65 -21.67 7.10
N ARG A 137 -0.59 -22.99 6.86
CA ARG A 137 -0.38 -23.57 5.52
C ARG A 137 -1.61 -23.36 4.65
N LYS A 138 -2.82 -23.52 5.20
CA LYS A 138 -4.07 -23.23 4.47
C LYS A 138 -4.20 -21.76 4.13
N VAL A 139 -3.84 -20.86 5.06
CA VAL A 139 -3.79 -19.41 4.79
C VAL A 139 -2.79 -19.12 3.66
N ARG A 140 -1.57 -19.65 3.75
CA ARG A 140 -0.54 -19.47 2.72
C ARG A 140 -1.00 -19.96 1.34
N HIS A 141 -1.64 -21.12 1.29
CA HIS A 141 -2.22 -21.66 0.05
C HIS A 141 -3.33 -20.77 -0.50
N THR A 142 -4.23 -20.31 0.37
CA THR A 142 -5.32 -19.39 -0.01
C THR A 142 -4.76 -18.10 -0.59
N VAL A 143 -3.81 -17.46 0.09
CA VAL A 143 -3.14 -16.27 -0.41
C VAL A 143 -2.43 -16.54 -1.74
N ALA A 144 -1.73 -17.67 -1.89
CA ALA A 144 -1.09 -18.02 -3.15
C ALA A 144 -2.10 -18.12 -4.31
N VAL A 145 -3.26 -18.73 -4.09
CA VAL A 145 -4.27 -18.90 -5.15
C VAL A 145 -4.93 -17.58 -5.53
N PHE A 146 -5.22 -16.72 -4.56
CA PHE A 146 -5.94 -15.46 -4.81
C PHE A 146 -5.02 -14.28 -5.19
N ALA A 147 -3.74 -14.30 -4.80
CA ALA A 147 -2.81 -13.19 -5.06
C ALA A 147 -2.68 -12.82 -6.56
N PRO A 148 -2.64 -13.76 -7.54
CA PRO A 148 -2.65 -13.41 -8.96
C PRO A 148 -3.89 -12.65 -9.38
N ILE A 149 -5.07 -13.04 -8.88
CA ILE A 149 -6.34 -12.37 -9.20
C ILE A 149 -6.31 -10.93 -8.68
N VAL A 150 -5.88 -10.74 -7.42
CA VAL A 150 -5.71 -9.42 -6.82
C VAL A 150 -4.71 -8.59 -7.64
N ALA A 151 -3.59 -9.17 -8.07
CA ALA A 151 -2.59 -8.48 -8.88
C ALA A 151 -3.12 -8.07 -10.26
N ILE A 152 -3.91 -8.91 -10.92
CA ILE A 152 -4.54 -8.59 -12.21
C ILE A 152 -5.56 -7.47 -12.03
N VAL A 153 -6.43 -7.55 -11.03
CA VAL A 153 -7.42 -6.50 -10.75
C VAL A 153 -6.70 -5.18 -10.46
N PHE A 154 -5.64 -5.21 -9.66
CA PHE A 154 -4.83 -4.03 -9.36
C PHE A 154 -4.20 -3.44 -10.63
N PHE A 155 -3.57 -4.27 -11.47
CA PHE A 155 -2.97 -3.83 -12.73
C PHE A 155 -4.00 -3.22 -13.70
N VAL A 156 -5.16 -3.87 -13.88
CA VAL A 156 -6.24 -3.37 -14.75
C VAL A 156 -6.78 -2.03 -14.23
N THR A 157 -6.99 -1.93 -12.92
CA THR A 157 -7.44 -0.70 -12.27
C THR A 157 -6.46 0.44 -12.56
N LEU A 158 -5.16 0.20 -12.34
CA LEU A 158 -4.12 1.18 -12.62
C LEU A 158 -4.05 1.58 -14.09
N PHE A 159 -4.21 0.62 -15.00
CA PHE A 159 -4.21 0.88 -16.44
C PHE A 159 -5.38 1.78 -16.82
N ILE A 160 -6.59 1.54 -16.29
CA ILE A 160 -7.77 2.35 -16.59
C ILE A 160 -7.65 3.78 -16.02
N PHE A 161 -7.08 3.93 -14.82
CA PHE A 161 -6.97 5.25 -14.18
C PHE A 161 -5.75 6.09 -14.63
N ASN A 162 -4.77 5.48 -15.33
CA ASN A 162 -3.58 6.18 -15.83
C ASN A 162 -3.45 6.18 -17.37
N ALA A 163 -4.41 5.58 -18.11
CA ALA A 163 -4.51 5.67 -19.57
C ALA A 163 -5.43 6.82 -19.99
#